data_AF-A0A6I4HQ25-F1
#
_entry.id   AF-A0A6I4HQ25-F1
#
_cell.length_a   1.000
_cell.length_b   1.000
_cell.length_c   1.000
_cell.angle_alpha   90.00
_cell.angle_beta   90.00
_cell.angle_gamma   90.00
#
_symmetry.space_group_name_H-M   'P 1'
#
loop_
_entity.id
_entity.type
_entity.pdbx_description
1 polymer ?
#
loop_
_entity_poly.entity_id
_entity_poly.type
_entity_poly.pdbx_seq_one_letter_code
_entity_poly.pdbx_strand_id
1 'polypeptide(L)'
;MTQCELALELSNTTSYVYLILGFFGGFLFSMFLVSKVKKKPKFIDFCTGQGIKRLYRIGPHYYTKDDYDKNLDARKTYGEI
;
A
#
# COMPACT_ATOMS: atom_id res chain seq x y z
N MET A 1 -47.54 -2.97 -16.59
CA MET A 1 -46.23 -2.33 -16.47
C MET A 1 -45.93 -1.64 -17.79
N THR A 2 -45.78 -0.32 -17.79
CA THR A 2 -45.60 0.47 -19.01
C THR A 2 -44.13 0.45 -19.45
N GLN A 3 -43.86 0.63 -20.74
CA GLN A 3 -42.48 0.58 -21.27
C GLN A 3 -41.54 1.62 -20.64
N CYS A 4 -42.08 2.76 -20.20
CA CYS A 4 -41.32 3.81 -19.52
C CYS A 4 -40.87 3.40 -18.11
N GLU A 5 -41.73 2.70 -17.35
CA GLU A 5 -41.38 2.21 -16.00
C GLU A 5 -40.26 1.17 -16.07
N LEU A 6 -40.31 0.27 -17.06
CA LEU A 6 -39.30 -0.76 -17.26
C LEU A 6 -37.93 -0.16 -17.66
N ALA A 7 -37.94 0.88 -18.51
CA ALA A 7 -36.71 1.58 -18.89
C ALA A 7 -36.07 2.35 -17.72
N LEU A 8 -36.88 2.91 -16.83
CA LEU A 8 -36.42 3.63 -15.64
C LEU A 8 -35.82 2.69 -14.60
N GLU A 9 -36.44 1.53 -14.37
CA GLU A 9 -35.88 0.48 -13.51
C GLU A 9 -34.57 -0.08 -14.07
N LEU A 10 -34.48 -0.30 -15.39
CA LEU A 10 -33.27 -0.79 -16.04
C LEU A 10 -32.11 0.24 -15.96
N SER A 11 -32.42 1.53 -16.10
CA SER A 11 -31.45 2.63 -15.97
C SER A 11 -30.94 2.80 -14.53
N ASN A 12 -31.82 2.68 -13.53
CA ASN A 12 -31.43 2.74 -12.12
C ASN A 12 -30.62 1.53 -11.70
N THR A 13 -31.00 0.33 -12.13
CA THR A 13 -30.24 -0.90 -11.83
C THR A 13 -28.88 -0.91 -12.48
N THR A 14 -28.76 -0.49 -13.74
CA THR A 14 -27.44 -0.34 -14.40
C THR A 14 -26.56 0.67 -13.69
N SER A 15 -27.11 1.83 -13.31
CA SER A 15 -26.36 2.84 -12.54
C SER A 15 -25.84 2.30 -11.21
N TYR A 16 -26.67 1.54 -10.48
CA TYR A 16 -26.29 0.91 -9.23
C TYR A 16 -25.20 -0.16 -9.41
N VAL A 17 -25.29 -0.96 -10.47
CA VAL A 17 -24.27 -1.96 -10.82
C VAL A 17 -22.92 -1.31 -11.13
N TYR A 18 -22.91 -0.21 -11.90
CA TYR A 18 -21.67 0.54 -12.17
C TYR A 18 -21.06 1.15 -10.91
N LEU A 19 -21.89 1.64 -9.99
CA LEU A 19 -21.43 2.18 -8.71
C LEU A 19 -20.77 1.11 -7.85
N ILE A 20 -21.37 -0.08 -7.77
CA ILE A 20 -20.80 -1.23 -7.07
C ILE A 20 -19.48 -1.67 -7.72
N LEU A 21 -19.45 -1.82 -9.04
CA LEU A 21 -18.24 -2.18 -9.78
C LEU A 21 -17.10 -1.18 -9.54
N GLY A 22 -17.41 0.13 -9.57
CA GLY A 22 -16.46 1.20 -9.28
C GLY A 22 -15.93 1.13 -7.84
N PHE A 23 -16.81 0.88 -6.86
CA PHE A 23 -16.43 0.73 -5.46
C PHE A 23 -15.50 -0.47 -5.25
N PHE A 24 -15.85 -1.64 -5.77
CA PHE A 24 -15.00 -2.84 -5.68
C PHE A 24 -13.67 -2.65 -6.41
N GLY A 25 -13.68 -2.04 -7.59
CA GLY A 25 -12.46 -1.72 -8.34
C GLY A 25 -11.52 -0.79 -7.56
N GLY A 26 -12.06 0.29 -6.99
CA GLY A 26 -11.30 1.23 -6.16
C GLY A 26 -10.75 0.58 -4.89
N PHE A 27 -11.56 -0.23 -4.21
CA PHE A 27 -11.14 -0.96 -3.01
C PHE A 27 -9.98 -1.92 -3.30
N LEU A 28 -10.12 -2.76 -4.35
CA LEU A 28 -9.06 -3.70 -4.75
C LEU A 28 -7.78 -2.97 -5.17
N PHE A 29 -7.89 -1.85 -5.89
CA PHE A 29 -6.74 -1.04 -6.26
C PHE A 29 -6.03 -0.44 -5.04
N SER A 30 -6.78 0.04 -4.05
CA SER A 30 -6.21 0.54 -2.79
C SER A 30 -5.46 -0.56 -2.03
N MET A 31 -6.03 -1.76 -1.93
CA MET A 31 -5.38 -2.92 -1.31
C MET A 31 -4.11 -3.34 -2.05
N PHE A 32 -4.12 -3.28 -3.39
CA PHE A 32 -2.96 -3.55 -4.22
C PHE A 32 -1.83 -2.55 -3.95
N LEU A 33 -2.15 -1.25 -3.86
CA LEU A 33 -1.17 -0.22 -3.53
C LEU A 33 -0.58 -0.43 -2.13
N VAL A 34 -1.41 -0.70 -1.12
CA VAL A 34 -0.94 -1.00 0.25
C VAL A 34 -0.03 -2.23 0.27
N SER A 35 -0.36 -3.26 -0.53
CA SER A 35 0.47 -4.47 -0.65
C SER A 35 1.81 -4.21 -1.35
N LYS A 36 1.87 -3.22 -2.25
CA LYS A 36 3.10 -2.79 -2.94
C LYS A 36 3.97 -1.86 -2.10
N VAL A 37 3.43 -1.22 -1.07
CA VAL A 37 4.24 -0.50 -0.07
C VAL A 37 5.10 -1.55 0.65
N LYS A 38 6.35 -1.66 0.20
CA LYS A 38 7.32 -2.61 0.74
C LYS A 38 7.58 -2.30 2.21
N LYS A 39 6.93 -3.04 3.11
CA LYS A 39 7.23 -3.05 4.55
C LYS A 39 8.59 -3.69 4.86
N LYS A 40 9.18 -4.44 3.92
CA LYS A 40 10.46 -5.13 4.13
C LYS A 40 11.64 -4.24 3.69
N PRO A 41 12.60 -3.93 4.58
CA PRO A 41 13.80 -3.18 4.22
C PRO A 41 14.60 -3.95 3.18
N LYS A 42 15.10 -3.25 2.16
CA LYS A 42 16.06 -3.81 1.20
C LYS A 42 17.47 -3.54 1.72
N PHE A 43 18.28 -4.58 1.82
CA PHE A 43 19.67 -4.48 2.21
C PHE A 43 20.53 -4.09 1.02
N ILE A 44 21.47 -3.16 1.23
CA ILE A 44 22.47 -2.77 0.24
C ILE A 44 23.83 -2.89 0.92
N ASP A 45 24.63 -3.82 0.45
CA ASP A 45 26.00 -4.04 0.89
C ASP A 45 26.94 -3.29 -0.07
N PHE A 46 27.90 -2.54 0.48
CA PHE A 46 28.90 -1.81 -0.31
C PHE A 46 30.28 -1.95 0.33
N CYS A 47 31.28 -2.15 -0.51
CA CYS A 47 32.67 -2.23 -0.09
C CYS A 47 33.24 -0.83 0.08
N THR A 48 33.72 -0.53 1.28
CA THR A 48 34.53 0.66 1.57
C THR A 48 35.96 0.23 1.84
N GLY A 49 36.93 1.15 1.76
CA GLY A 49 38.33 0.87 2.14
C GLY A 49 38.52 0.44 3.60
N GLN A 50 37.47 0.52 4.43
CA GLN A 50 37.41 0.07 5.81
C GLN A 50 36.65 -1.27 5.98
N GLY A 51 36.22 -1.92 4.89
CA GLY A 51 35.44 -3.17 4.90
C GLY A 51 34.04 -3.06 4.29
N ILE A 52 33.26 -4.14 4.39
CA ILE A 52 31.88 -4.22 3.88
C ILE A 52 30.94 -3.51 4.87
N LYS A 53 30.24 -2.47 4.40
CA LYS A 53 29.20 -1.77 5.17
C LYS A 53 27.82 -2.10 4.59
N ARG A 54 26.82 -2.21 5.47
CA ARG A 54 25.43 -2.55 5.13
C ARG A 54 24.50 -1.38 5.44
N LEU A 55 23.75 -0.92 4.44
CA LEU A 55 22.69 0.08 4.57
C LEU A 55 21.32 -0.58 4.45
N TYR A 56 20.37 -0.08 5.24
CA TYR A 56 18.98 -0.51 5.25
C TYR A 56 18.16 0.50 4.46
N ARG A 57 17.54 0.08 3.36
CA ARG A 57 16.66 0.96 2.56
C ARG A 57 15.20 0.65 2.83
N ILE A 58 14.46 1.65 3.29
CA ILE A 58 12.99 1.59 3.45
C ILE A 58 12.40 2.68 2.55
N GLY A 59 11.70 2.29 1.49
CA GLY A 59 11.18 3.25 0.50
C GLY A 59 12.32 4.06 -0.17
N PRO A 60 12.23 5.41 -0.20
CA PRO A 60 13.28 6.27 -0.76
C PRO A 60 14.43 6.57 0.20
N HIS A 61 14.31 6.24 1.49
CA HIS A 61 15.28 6.61 2.51
C HIS A 61 16.28 5.48 2.80
N TYR A 62 17.50 5.86 3.15
CA TYR A 62 18.60 4.97 3.53
C TYR A 62 18.93 5.21 5.00
N TYR A 63 19.07 4.11 5.74
CA TYR A 63 19.35 4.12 7.18
C TYR A 63 20.60 3.30 7.45
N THR A 64 21.43 3.78 8.38
CA THR A 64 22.46 2.94 8.98
C THR A 64 21.82 1.87 9.88
N LYS A 65 22.59 0.87 10.30
CA LYS A 65 22.07 -0.16 11.23
C LYS A 65 21.56 0.46 12.53
N ASP A 66 22.34 1.38 13.10
CA ASP A 66 22.00 2.01 14.38
C ASP A 66 20.75 2.89 14.28
N ASP A 67 20.59 3.60 13.15
CA ASP A 67 19.37 4.39 12.88
C ASP A 67 18.16 3.49 12.65
N TYR A 68 18.35 2.34 12.00
CA TYR A 68 17.28 1.36 11.76
C TYR A 68 16.81 0.76 13.10
N ASP A 69 17.73 0.34 13.97
CA ASP A 69 17.42 -0.27 15.26
C ASP A 69 16.70 0.72 16.19
N LYS A 70 17.14 1.99 16.24
CA LYS A 70 16.44 3.06 16.99
C LYS A 70 15.00 3.30 16.50
N ASN A 71 14.79 3.31 15.19
CA ASN A 71 13.45 3.50 14.61
C ASN A 71 12.54 2.28 14.84
N LEU A 72 13.12 1.08 14.93
CA LEU A 72 12.39 -0.15 15.25
C LEU A 72 11.91 -0.16 16.71
N ASP A 73 12.76 0.27 17.64
CA ASP A 73 12.39 0.42 19.04
C ASP A 73 11.35 1.52 19.25
N ALA A 74 11.43 2.63 18.49
CA ALA A 74 10.38 3.64 18.49
C ALA A 74 9.03 3.05 18.05
N ARG A 75 8.99 2.26 16.97
CA ARG A 75 7.73 1.60 16.52
C ARG A 75 7.15 0.60 17.52
N LYS A 76 8.00 -0.13 18.26
CA LYS A 76 7.55 -1.00 19.35
C LYS A 76 6.97 -0.19 20.53
N THR A 77 7.59 0.94 20.85
CA THR A 77 7.19 1.79 21.99
C THR A 77 5.87 2.51 21.72
N TYR A 78 5.61 2.90 20.47
CA TYR A 78 4.38 3.59 20.06
C TYR A 78 3.28 2.65 19.52
N GLY A 79 3.45 1.33 19.62
CA GLY A 79 2.37 0.36 19.38
C GLY A 79 1.88 0.24 17.94
N GLU A 80 2.73 0.49 16.94
CA GLU A 80 2.37 0.29 15.52
C GLU A 80 2.53 -1.16 15.02
N ILE A 81 2.52 -2.16 15.92
CA ILE A 81 2.56 -3.59 15.57
C ILE A 81 1.38 -4.32 16.21
#